data_AF-A0A9E7KYL6-F1
#
_entry.id   AF-A0A9E7KYL6-F1
#
_cell.length_a   1.000
_cell.length_b   1.000
_cell.length_c   1.000
_cell.angle_alpha   90.00
_cell.angle_beta   90.00
_cell.angle_gamma   90.00
#
_symmetry.space_group_name_H-M   'P 1'
#
loop_
_entity.id
_entity.type
_entity.pdbx_description
1 polymer ?
#
loop_
_entity_poly.entity_id
_entity_poly.type
_entity_poly.pdbx_seq_one_letter_code
_entity_poly.pdbx_strand_id
1 'polypeptide(L)'
;MEPPAADLDLRNISFLLSNTLLPADGVTVPGVLEFLKWREGGEFLRWIGGIWREVRPRAVAPALWVAVAVCLAMSVMLLVEVVSMAAVSLAVKLLRLSPERRYRWEPIAAGDDPEAASLAFPMVLVQIPMYNEREVYKLSIGAACALSWPSDRIIIQVLDDSTDPTVKFYNYNNGKL
;
A
#
# COMPACT_ATOMS: atom_id res chain seq x y z
N MET A 1 -70.41 1.35 -61.68
CA MET A 1 -69.47 2.49 -61.59
C MET A 1 -68.25 1.97 -60.83
N GLU A 2 -67.34 1.36 -61.58
CA GLU A 2 -66.07 0.79 -61.09
C GLU A 2 -64.94 1.72 -61.52
N PRO A 3 -63.94 2.01 -60.67
CA PRO A 3 -62.70 2.62 -61.09
C PRO A 3 -61.65 1.57 -61.50
N PRO A 4 -60.70 1.94 -62.40
CA PRO A 4 -59.96 1.00 -63.25
C PRO A 4 -58.72 0.39 -62.61
N ALA A 5 -58.36 -0.81 -63.10
CA ALA A 5 -57.12 -1.54 -62.86
C ALA A 5 -55.89 -0.79 -63.43
N ALA A 6 -54.85 -0.66 -62.61
CA ALA A 6 -53.51 -0.22 -63.04
C ALA A 6 -52.60 -1.44 -63.16
N ASP A 7 -52.25 -1.72 -64.40
CA ASP A 7 -51.36 -2.77 -64.88
C ASP A 7 -49.90 -2.48 -64.47
N LEU A 8 -49.33 -3.30 -63.59
CA LEU A 8 -47.94 -3.21 -63.15
C LEU A 8 -47.07 -4.12 -64.02
N ASP A 9 -46.57 -3.52 -65.11
CA ASP A 9 -45.71 -4.13 -66.11
C ASP A 9 -44.41 -4.71 -65.48
N LEU A 10 -44.20 -6.02 -65.65
CA LEU A 10 -43.05 -6.79 -65.16
C LEU A 10 -41.70 -6.26 -65.67
N ARG A 11 -41.69 -5.43 -66.73
CA ARG A 11 -40.47 -4.76 -67.22
C ARG A 11 -39.95 -3.69 -66.25
N ASN A 12 -40.82 -3.04 -65.48
CA ASN A 12 -40.40 -2.04 -64.48
C ASN A 12 -39.72 -2.68 -63.26
N ILE A 13 -40.09 -3.91 -62.91
CA ILE A 13 -39.51 -4.62 -61.75
C ILE A 13 -38.09 -5.12 -62.07
N SER A 14 -37.85 -5.59 -63.30
CA SER A 14 -36.49 -5.96 -63.74
C SER A 14 -35.57 -4.73 -63.87
N PHE A 15 -36.10 -3.57 -64.24
CA PHE A 15 -35.35 -2.32 -64.30
C PHE A 15 -34.96 -1.82 -62.89
N LEU A 16 -35.87 -1.97 -61.91
CA LEU A 16 -35.60 -1.61 -60.52
C LEU A 16 -34.63 -2.59 -59.83
N LEU A 17 -34.72 -3.89 -60.08
CA LEU A 17 -33.80 -4.87 -59.51
C LEU A 17 -32.39 -4.79 -60.11
N SER A 18 -32.25 -4.43 -61.39
CA SER A 18 -30.94 -4.31 -62.02
C SER A 18 -30.18 -3.04 -61.63
N ASN A 19 -30.90 -1.96 -61.26
CA ASN A 19 -30.30 -0.67 -60.85
C ASN A 19 -30.00 -0.54 -59.35
N THR A 20 -30.38 -1.53 -58.53
CA THR A 20 -30.12 -1.49 -57.09
C THR A 20 -28.97 -2.41 -56.67
N LEU A 21 -28.32 -3.11 -57.60
CA LEU A 21 -27.35 -4.19 -57.28
C LEU A 21 -26.02 -4.15 -58.02
N LEU A 22 -25.67 -3.05 -58.68
CA LEU A 22 -24.30 -2.82 -59.19
C LEU A 22 -23.92 -1.35 -58.95
N PRO A 23 -22.99 -1.05 -58.02
CA PRO A 23 -22.52 0.32 -57.83
C PRO A 23 -21.58 0.67 -59.00
N ALA A 24 -21.97 1.68 -59.77
CA ALA A 24 -21.25 2.18 -60.93
C ALA A 24 -20.50 3.45 -60.59
N ASP A 25 -19.77 3.46 -59.48
CA ASP A 25 -18.95 4.59 -59.06
C ASP A 25 -18.16 4.18 -57.82
N GLY A 26 -16.85 4.42 -57.86
CA GLY A 26 -15.87 4.00 -56.87
C GLY A 26 -16.09 4.61 -55.49
N VAL A 27 -17.08 4.12 -54.76
CA VAL A 27 -17.20 4.30 -53.32
C VAL A 27 -16.30 3.28 -52.65
N THR A 28 -15.29 3.80 -51.98
CA THR A 28 -14.27 3.02 -51.30
C THR A 28 -14.91 2.03 -50.31
N VAL A 29 -14.53 0.76 -50.45
CA VAL A 29 -14.87 -0.38 -49.57
C VAL A 29 -14.58 -0.19 -48.06
N PRO A 30 -13.77 0.79 -47.57
CA PRO A 30 -13.62 1.04 -46.14
C PRO A 30 -14.89 1.52 -45.44
N GLY A 31 -15.76 2.30 -46.10
CA GLY A 31 -16.90 2.95 -45.44
C GLY A 31 -17.99 1.96 -45.01
N VAL A 32 -18.30 0.99 -45.87
CA VAL A 32 -19.31 -0.06 -45.58
C VAL A 32 -18.78 -1.04 -44.54
N LEU A 33 -17.49 -1.39 -44.61
CA LEU A 33 -16.86 -2.28 -43.64
C LEU A 33 -16.77 -1.63 -42.25
N GLU A 34 -16.38 -0.36 -42.17
CA GLU A 34 -16.37 0.40 -40.92
C GLU A 34 -17.79 0.63 -40.37
N PHE A 35 -18.78 0.83 -41.23
CA PHE A 35 -20.18 0.94 -40.82
C PHE A 35 -20.74 -0.39 -40.28
N LEU A 36 -20.45 -1.51 -40.94
CA LEU A 36 -20.84 -2.85 -40.47
C LEU A 36 -20.12 -3.21 -39.16
N LYS A 37 -18.82 -2.91 -39.05
CA LYS A 37 -18.04 -3.08 -37.82
C LYS A 37 -18.54 -2.19 -36.68
N TRP A 38 -18.97 -0.96 -36.98
CA TRP A 38 -19.61 -0.07 -36.01
C TRP A 38 -20.97 -0.59 -35.56
N ARG A 39 -21.77 -1.14 -36.48
CA ARG A 39 -23.08 -1.75 -36.20
C ARG A 39 -22.95 -3.03 -35.38
N GLU A 40 -22.03 -3.92 -35.75
CA GLU A 40 -21.68 -5.12 -34.96
C GLU A 40 -21.12 -4.74 -33.60
N GLY A 41 -20.28 -3.70 -33.54
CA GLY A 41 -19.78 -3.13 -32.29
C GLY A 41 -20.91 -2.58 -31.40
N GLY A 42 -21.90 -1.91 -31.99
CA GLY A 42 -23.09 -1.42 -31.29
C GLY A 42 -23.94 -2.55 -30.70
N GLU A 43 -24.21 -3.59 -31.49
CA GLU A 43 -24.97 -4.77 -31.02
C GLU A 43 -24.18 -5.59 -29.97
N PHE A 44 -22.86 -5.71 -30.12
CA PHE A 44 -21.97 -6.33 -29.14
C PHE A 44 -21.93 -5.55 -27.81
N LEU A 45 -21.82 -4.22 -27.86
CA LEU A 45 -21.87 -3.35 -26.68
C LEU A 45 -23.24 -3.42 -25.98
N ARG A 46 -24.34 -3.53 -26.75
CA ARG A 46 -25.68 -3.73 -26.19
C ARG A 46 -25.84 -5.10 -25.54
N TRP A 47 -25.29 -6.14 -26.13
CA TRP A 47 -25.25 -7.50 -25.56
C TRP A 47 -24.43 -7.56 -24.27
N ILE A 48 -23.21 -7.00 -24.27
CA ILE A 48 -22.38 -6.83 -23.07
C ILE A 48 -23.13 -6.01 -22.01
N GLY A 49 -23.76 -4.91 -22.40
CA GLY A 49 -24.55 -4.07 -21.50
C GLY A 49 -25.74 -4.79 -20.88
N GLY A 50 -26.37 -5.72 -21.61
CA GLY A 50 -27.41 -6.61 -21.13
C GLY A 50 -26.89 -7.58 -20.06
N ILE A 51 -25.82 -8.31 -20.37
CA ILE A 51 -25.16 -9.24 -19.44
C ILE A 51 -24.68 -8.49 -18.19
N TRP A 52 -24.07 -7.32 -18.38
CA TRP A 52 -23.58 -6.49 -17.30
C TRP A 52 -24.69 -6.01 -16.37
N ARG A 53 -25.86 -5.64 -16.92
CA ARG A 53 -27.04 -5.25 -16.12
C ARG A 53 -27.57 -6.39 -15.27
N GLU A 54 -27.39 -7.63 -15.73
CA GLU A 54 -27.92 -8.82 -15.08
C GLU A 54 -26.94 -9.43 -14.05
N VAL A 55 -25.64 -9.30 -14.30
CA VAL A 55 -24.55 -9.74 -13.42
C VAL A 55 -24.26 -8.73 -12.30
N ARG A 56 -24.35 -7.42 -12.57
CA ARG A 56 -24.11 -6.36 -11.59
C ARG A 56 -24.90 -6.53 -10.28
N PRO A 57 -26.24 -6.73 -10.28
CA PRO A 57 -27.00 -6.87 -9.04
C PRO A 57 -26.75 -8.22 -8.34
N ARG A 58 -26.37 -9.27 -9.06
CA ARG A 58 -26.21 -10.62 -8.51
C ARG A 58 -24.81 -10.91 -7.98
N ALA A 59 -23.78 -10.30 -8.55
CA ALA A 59 -22.38 -10.58 -8.18
C ALA A 59 -21.65 -9.33 -7.68
N VAL A 60 -21.74 -8.20 -8.40
CA VAL A 60 -20.96 -7.00 -8.08
C VAL A 60 -21.45 -6.32 -6.82
N ALA A 61 -22.78 -6.16 -6.67
CA ALA A 61 -23.37 -5.53 -5.49
C ALA A 61 -23.06 -6.27 -4.18
N PRO A 62 -23.27 -7.60 -4.05
CA PRO A 62 -22.93 -8.31 -2.81
C PRO A 62 -21.41 -8.39 -2.59
N ALA A 63 -20.60 -8.56 -3.63
CA ALA A 63 -19.14 -8.57 -3.49
C ALA A 63 -18.60 -7.22 -2.98
N LEU A 64 -19.13 -6.11 -3.48
CA LEU A 64 -18.77 -4.78 -3.01
C LEU A 64 -19.18 -4.58 -1.55
N TRP A 65 -20.36 -5.05 -1.16
CA TRP A 65 -20.84 -4.95 0.22
C TRP A 65 -19.95 -5.74 1.19
N VAL A 66 -19.53 -6.96 0.80
CA VAL A 66 -18.57 -7.77 1.56
C VAL A 66 -17.22 -7.07 1.65
N ALA A 67 -16.70 -6.52 0.55
CA ALA A 67 -15.44 -5.79 0.55
C ALA A 67 -15.48 -4.56 1.47
N VAL A 68 -16.58 -3.80 1.44
CA VAL A 68 -16.80 -2.66 2.35
C VAL A 68 -16.88 -3.13 3.80
N ALA A 69 -17.60 -4.22 4.08
CA ALA A 69 -17.70 -4.76 5.43
C ALA A 69 -16.33 -5.21 5.97
N VAL A 70 -15.51 -5.89 5.15
CA VAL A 70 -14.15 -6.29 5.51
C VAL A 70 -13.28 -5.06 5.76
N CYS A 71 -13.32 -4.06 4.88
CA CYS A 71 -12.58 -2.81 5.04
C CYS A 71 -12.97 -2.08 6.34
N LEU A 72 -14.27 -2.02 6.64
CA LEU A 72 -14.79 -1.42 7.86
C LEU A 72 -14.33 -2.20 9.09
N ALA A 73 -14.38 -3.53 9.07
CA ALA A 73 -13.92 -4.38 10.16
C ALA A 73 -12.42 -4.16 10.45
N MET A 74 -11.58 -4.13 9.40
CA MET A 74 -10.15 -3.83 9.53
C MET A 74 -9.91 -2.43 10.10
N SER A 75 -10.67 -1.43 9.64
CA SER A 75 -10.58 -0.07 10.15
C SER A 75 -10.94 0.02 11.64
N VAL A 76 -12.00 -0.68 12.06
CA VAL A 76 -12.42 -0.73 13.47
C VAL A 76 -11.36 -1.43 14.33
N MET A 77 -10.79 -2.53 13.87
CA MET A 77 -9.71 -3.23 14.60
C MET A 77 -8.52 -2.28 14.87
N LEU A 78 -8.05 -1.57 13.85
CA LEU A 78 -6.96 -0.59 14.00
C LEU A 78 -7.31 0.56 14.95
N LEU A 79 -8.55 1.07 14.87
CA LEU A 79 -9.01 2.11 15.80
C LEU A 79 -9.04 1.60 17.24
N VAL A 80 -9.50 0.38 17.46
CA VAL A 80 -9.52 -0.24 18.80
C VAL A 80 -8.11 -0.37 19.36
N GLU A 81 -7.13 -0.79 18.56
CA GLU A 81 -5.72 -0.88 18.97
C GLU A 81 -5.18 0.49 19.40
N VAL A 82 -5.36 1.52 18.56
CA VAL A 82 -4.87 2.87 18.84
C VAL A 82 -5.56 3.47 20.06
N VAL A 83 -6.88 3.31 20.17
CA VAL A 83 -7.65 3.82 21.32
C VAL A 83 -7.23 3.10 22.59
N SER A 84 -6.99 1.78 22.55
CA SER A 84 -6.54 1.02 23.72
C SER A 84 -5.15 1.47 24.17
N MET A 85 -4.20 1.62 23.24
CA MET A 85 -2.86 2.15 23.54
C MET A 85 -2.92 3.57 24.11
N ALA A 86 -3.75 4.44 23.53
CA ALA A 86 -3.95 5.80 24.00
C ALA A 86 -4.61 5.84 25.40
N ALA A 87 -5.62 5.00 25.64
CA ALA A 87 -6.30 4.88 26.92
C ALA A 87 -5.35 4.39 28.02
N VAL A 88 -4.54 3.36 27.74
CA VAL A 88 -3.50 2.87 28.67
C VAL A 88 -2.48 3.98 28.93
N SER A 89 -2.00 4.66 27.90
CA SER A 89 -1.02 5.75 28.05
C SER A 89 -1.58 6.91 28.86
N LEU A 90 -2.85 7.27 28.66
CA LEU A 90 -3.54 8.32 29.41
C LEU A 90 -3.79 7.88 30.86
N ALA A 91 -4.19 6.63 31.09
CA ALA A 91 -4.39 6.07 32.42
C ALA A 91 -3.07 6.06 33.21
N VAL A 92 -1.96 5.64 32.61
CA VAL A 92 -0.63 5.67 33.22
C VAL A 92 -0.23 7.11 33.59
N LYS A 93 -0.48 8.07 32.69
CA LYS A 93 -0.21 9.50 32.93
C LYS A 93 -1.10 10.08 34.05
N LEU A 94 -2.39 9.75 34.05
CA LEU A 94 -3.38 10.27 35.00
C LEU A 94 -3.18 9.67 36.40
N LEU A 95 -2.92 8.37 36.49
CA LEU A 95 -2.67 7.67 37.74
C LEU A 95 -1.29 7.93 38.34
N ARG A 96 -0.44 8.75 37.68
CA ARG A 96 0.94 9.05 38.11
C ARG A 96 1.69 7.79 38.57
N LEU A 97 1.47 6.66 37.88
CA LEU A 97 2.38 5.52 37.92
C LEU A 97 3.61 5.87 37.09
N SER A 98 4.18 7.05 37.36
CA SER A 98 5.27 7.65 36.64
C SER A 98 6.41 6.63 36.63
N PRO A 99 6.90 6.21 35.45
CA PRO A 99 8.09 5.38 35.33
C PRO A 99 9.33 6.02 36.00
N GLU A 100 9.24 7.33 36.28
CA GLU A 100 10.19 8.10 37.11
C GLU A 100 10.45 7.49 38.49
N ARG A 101 9.54 6.67 39.03
CA ARG A 101 9.75 5.99 40.31
C ARG A 101 10.38 4.59 40.18
N ARG A 102 10.47 4.05 38.96
CA ARG A 102 11.07 2.74 38.67
C ARG A 102 12.55 2.83 38.29
N TYR A 103 12.97 3.95 37.71
CA TYR A 103 14.38 4.34 37.64
C TYR A 103 14.69 5.26 38.82
N ARG A 104 14.57 4.72 40.03
CA ARG A 104 15.15 5.35 41.21
C ARG A 104 16.67 5.23 41.03
N TRP A 105 17.29 6.29 40.53
CA TRP A 105 18.75 6.42 40.48
C TRP A 105 19.25 6.52 41.91
N GLU A 106 19.34 5.39 42.59
CA GLU A 106 20.17 5.30 43.78
C GLU A 106 21.62 5.30 43.29
N PRO A 107 22.46 6.25 43.73
CA PRO A 107 23.88 6.17 43.48
C PRO A 107 24.33 4.79 43.96
N ILE A 108 25.04 4.04 43.11
CA ILE A 108 25.65 2.77 43.51
C ILE A 108 26.42 3.05 44.80
N ALA A 109 25.95 2.49 45.92
CA ALA A 109 26.51 2.79 47.22
C ALA A 109 27.95 2.29 47.23
N ALA A 110 28.86 3.17 47.63
CA ALA A 110 30.31 3.01 47.64
C ALA A 110 30.87 1.84 48.50
N GLY A 111 30.01 0.95 48.99
CA GLY A 111 30.33 -0.01 50.05
C GLY A 111 30.70 -1.42 49.60
N ASP A 112 30.24 -1.89 48.44
CA ASP A 112 30.28 -3.34 48.10
C ASP A 112 31.14 -3.70 46.87
N ASP A 113 31.82 -2.75 46.24
CA ASP A 113 32.66 -3.00 45.05
C ASP A 113 34.12 -2.58 45.26
N PRO A 114 35.12 -3.48 45.09
CA PRO A 114 36.55 -3.11 45.11
C PRO A 114 36.96 -2.06 44.07
N GLU A 115 36.13 -1.72 43.09
CA GLU A 115 36.35 -0.60 42.15
C GLU A 115 35.87 0.78 42.66
N ALA A 116 35.30 0.86 43.87
CA ALA A 116 34.76 2.08 44.48
C ALA A 116 35.79 3.19 44.78
N ALA A 117 37.07 3.00 44.44
CA ALA A 117 38.10 4.01 44.61
C ALA A 117 37.91 5.26 43.71
N SER A 118 36.95 5.26 42.78
CA SER A 118 36.56 6.43 41.97
C SER A 118 35.06 6.69 42.05
N LEU A 119 34.65 7.24 43.19
CA LEU A 119 33.26 7.44 43.64
C LEU A 119 32.33 8.27 42.71
N ALA A 120 32.84 8.85 41.62
CA ALA A 120 32.05 9.68 40.72
C ALA A 120 31.59 8.94 39.45
N PHE A 121 32.36 7.95 38.96
CA PHE A 121 32.11 7.30 37.67
C PHE A 121 32.55 5.81 37.69
N PRO A 122 31.63 4.86 37.94
CA PRO A 122 31.90 3.44 37.77
C PRO A 122 32.22 3.08 36.31
N MET A 123 32.83 1.92 36.08
CA MET A 123 32.94 1.40 34.72
C MET A 123 31.54 1.00 34.21
N VAL A 124 31.14 1.49 33.03
CA VAL A 124 29.81 1.23 32.45
C VAL A 124 29.91 0.64 31.05
N LEU A 125 29.07 -0.36 30.78
CA LEU A 125 28.89 -0.95 29.46
C LEU A 125 27.55 -0.48 28.88
N VAL A 126 27.60 0.23 27.76
CA VAL A 126 26.44 0.68 27.00
C VAL A 126 26.22 -0.26 25.82
N GLN A 127 25.16 -1.07 25.89
CA GLN A 127 24.79 -1.98 24.81
C GLN A 127 23.74 -1.36 23.90
N ILE A 128 24.01 -1.31 22.60
CA ILE A 128 23.12 -0.79 21.57
C ILE A 128 22.71 -1.96 20.66
N PRO A 129 21.56 -2.60 20.90
CA PRO A 129 21.01 -3.59 19.98
C PRO A 129 20.46 -2.90 18.73
N MET A 130 20.81 -3.40 17.55
CA MET A 130 20.36 -2.90 16.25
C MET A 130 19.90 -4.06 15.35
N TYR A 131 18.81 -3.86 14.61
CA TYR A 131 18.31 -4.82 13.62
C TYR A 131 17.77 -4.11 12.38
N ASN A 132 18.52 -4.14 11.27
CA ASN A 132 18.14 -3.55 9.97
C ASN A 132 17.80 -2.03 10.00
N GLU A 133 18.36 -1.24 10.94
CA GLU A 133 18.11 0.21 11.10
C GLU A 133 19.23 1.10 10.50
N ARG A 134 19.38 1.08 9.17
CA ARG A 134 20.50 1.72 8.46
C ARG A 134 20.47 3.26 8.47
N GLU A 135 19.32 3.87 8.67
CA GLU A 135 19.19 5.32 8.69
C GLU A 135 19.56 5.91 10.07
N VAL A 136 19.43 5.11 11.13
CA VAL A 136 19.52 5.58 12.52
C VAL A 136 20.82 5.13 13.20
N TYR A 137 21.54 4.12 12.69
CA TYR A 137 22.76 3.61 13.34
C TYR A 137 23.80 4.69 13.69
N LYS A 138 24.02 5.67 12.80
CA LYS A 138 24.96 6.77 13.03
C LYS A 138 24.52 7.68 14.18
N LEU A 139 23.22 7.92 14.28
CA LEU A 139 22.64 8.77 15.32
C LEU A 139 22.72 8.08 16.68
N SER A 140 22.38 6.78 16.73
CA SER A 140 22.42 5.99 17.96
C SER A 140 23.84 5.83 18.50
N ILE A 141 24.80 5.45 17.64
CA ILE A 141 26.21 5.33 18.03
C ILE A 141 26.78 6.71 18.39
N GLY A 142 26.48 7.74 17.60
CA GLY A 142 26.90 9.11 17.87
C GLY A 142 26.40 9.64 19.22
N ALA A 143 25.14 9.34 19.57
CA ALA A 143 24.57 9.70 20.86
C ALA A 143 25.23 8.96 22.02
N ALA A 144 25.53 7.67 21.87
CA ALA A 144 26.26 6.91 22.88
C ALA A 144 27.69 7.42 23.09
N CYS A 145 28.39 7.76 22.01
CA CYS A 145 29.73 8.37 22.07
C CYS A 145 29.71 9.80 22.66
N ALA A 146 28.56 10.48 22.61
CA ALA A 146 28.38 11.82 23.18
C ALA A 146 27.95 11.81 24.66
N LEU A 147 27.88 10.64 25.30
CA LEU A 147 27.62 10.56 26.74
C LEU A 147 28.74 11.27 27.50
N SER A 148 28.35 12.12 28.47
CA SER A 148 29.30 12.78 29.37
C SER A 148 29.80 11.78 30.41
N TRP A 149 30.71 10.90 29.99
CA TRP A 149 31.38 9.90 30.82
C TRP A 149 32.88 9.86 30.46
N PRO A 150 33.79 9.62 31.41
CA PRO A 150 35.20 9.44 31.09
C PRO A 150 35.41 8.31 30.07
N SER A 151 36.12 8.57 28.97
CA SER A 151 36.33 7.62 27.87
C SER A 151 37.03 6.32 28.29
N ASP A 152 37.82 6.36 29.37
CA ASP A 152 38.51 5.22 29.98
C ASP A 152 37.57 4.32 30.81
N ARG A 153 36.33 4.76 31.03
CA ARG A 153 35.36 4.10 31.93
C ARG A 153 34.02 3.81 31.27
N ILE A 154 33.91 4.02 29.96
CA ILE A 154 32.73 3.69 29.16
C ILE A 154 33.12 2.74 28.04
N ILE A 155 32.41 1.63 27.95
CA ILE A 155 32.54 0.65 26.88
C ILE A 155 31.23 0.67 26.09
N ILE A 156 31.28 0.92 24.79
CA ILE A 156 30.10 0.91 23.92
C ILE A 156 30.12 -0.36 23.09
N GLN A 157 29.12 -1.22 23.28
CA GLN A 157 28.95 -2.46 22.53
C GLN A 157 27.75 -2.35 21.60
N VAL A 158 27.98 -2.46 20.30
CA VAL A 158 26.92 -2.47 19.29
C VAL A 158 26.61 -3.91 18.92
N LEU A 159 25.38 -4.35 19.18
CA LEU A 159 24.92 -5.68 18.83
C LEU A 159 24.05 -5.58 17.57
N ASP A 160 24.66 -5.79 16.41
CA ASP A 160 23.99 -5.73 15.11
C ASP A 160 23.65 -7.15 14.62
N ASP A 161 22.37 -7.50 14.65
CA ASP A 161 21.84 -8.78 14.15
C ASP A 161 21.16 -8.62 12.77
N SER A 162 21.53 -7.57 12.02
CA SER A 162 20.99 -7.33 10.69
C SER A 162 21.31 -8.47 9.71
N THR A 163 20.28 -8.87 8.94
CA THR A 163 20.40 -9.88 7.88
C THR A 163 20.72 -9.26 6.51
N ASP A 164 20.84 -7.93 6.43
CA ASP A 164 21.08 -7.22 5.18
C ASP A 164 22.56 -7.29 4.76
N PRO A 165 22.90 -7.88 3.59
CA PRO A 165 24.28 -7.97 3.11
C PRO A 165 24.91 -6.59 2.82
N THR A 166 24.12 -5.52 2.65
CA THR A 166 24.64 -4.18 2.35
C THR A 166 25.22 -3.45 3.56
N VAL A 167 24.71 -3.72 4.77
CA VAL A 167 25.25 -3.15 6.03
C VAL A 167 26.60 -3.79 6.36
N LYS A 168 26.71 -5.11 6.16
CA LYS A 168 27.94 -5.88 6.36
C LYS A 168 29.08 -5.45 5.41
N PHE A 169 28.75 -5.17 4.15
CA PHE A 169 29.74 -4.73 3.14
C PHE A 169 30.28 -3.31 3.41
N TYR A 170 29.47 -2.40 3.93
CA TYR A 170 29.90 -1.02 4.23
C TYR A 170 30.89 -0.93 5.40
N ASN A 171 30.71 -1.77 6.43
CA ASN A 171 31.62 -1.84 7.57
C ASN A 171 32.99 -2.45 7.21
N TYR A 172 33.03 -3.42 6.28
CA TYR A 172 34.28 -4.06 5.88
C TYR A 172 35.16 -3.16 4.98
N ASN A 173 34.55 -2.36 4.10
CA ASN A 173 35.28 -1.53 3.13
C ASN A 173 35.74 -0.16 3.66
N ASN A 174 35.22 0.32 4.80
CA ASN A 174 35.55 1.65 5.33
C ASN A 174 36.53 1.66 6.51
N GLY A 175 37.09 0.51 6.90
CA GLY A 175 38.37 0.42 7.62
C GLY A 175 38.56 1.36 8.81
N LYS A 176 37.53 1.58 9.63
CA LYS A 176 37.64 2.31 10.90
C LYS A 176 36.81 1.61 11.97
N LEU A 177 37.49 0.73 12.70
CA LEU A 177 37.28 0.59 14.14
C LEU A 177 38.10 1.69 14.83
#